data_AF-A0AAQ4FBR1-F1
#
_entry.id   AF-A0AAQ4FBR1-F1
#
_cell.length_a   1.000
_cell.length_b   1.000
_cell.length_c   1.000
_cell.angle_alpha   90.00
_cell.angle_beta   90.00
_cell.angle_gamma   90.00
#
_symmetry.space_group_name_H-M   'P 1'
#
loop_
_entity.id
_entity.type
_entity.pdbx_description
1 polymer ?
#
loop_
_entity_poly.entity_id
_entity_poly.type
_entity_poly.pdbx_seq_one_letter_code
_entity_poly.pdbx_strand_id
1 'polypeptide(L)'
;MATETQAALLAEVKAHHKDPSKPYPKEDNPLLVELATYLEWCGLYQPLSKIYVTTRPIGNLPLFMMLFTVTHLAKFTYISSQGGLLSKKGVDSIDGLPFVLGSFTFLKQFHQDNLTQFLAYLGQYVRSQLDEGSIRWYSTMFLTTFLISSGQHPSPQVK
;
A
#
# COMPACT_ATOMS: atom_id res chain seq x y z
N MET A 1 21.23 -26.38 25.36
CA MET A 1 20.26 -26.21 26.45
C MET A 1 19.47 -24.91 26.32
N ALA A 2 20.09 -23.73 26.12
CA ALA A 2 19.36 -22.46 25.97
C ALA A 2 18.51 -22.32 24.67
N THR A 3 18.87 -23.03 23.60
CA THR A 3 18.14 -22.97 22.32
C THR A 3 16.85 -23.82 22.31
N GLU A 4 16.82 -24.92 23.06
CA GLU A 4 15.66 -25.82 23.12
C GLU A 4 14.49 -25.19 23.87
N THR A 5 14.78 -24.47 24.96
CA THR A 5 13.76 -23.75 25.73
C THR A 5 13.14 -22.61 24.93
N GLN A 6 13.94 -21.90 24.12
CA GLN A 6 13.44 -20.86 23.19
C GLN A 6 12.53 -21.44 22.11
N ALA A 7 12.93 -22.56 21.49
CA ALA A 7 12.10 -23.22 20.48
C ALA A 7 10.79 -23.76 21.07
N ALA A 8 10.83 -24.31 22.28
CA ALA A 8 9.65 -24.79 23.00
C ALA A 8 8.67 -23.66 23.34
N LEU A 9 9.16 -22.55 23.91
CA LEU A 9 8.34 -21.37 24.21
C LEU A 9 7.72 -20.77 22.93
N LEU A 10 8.50 -20.67 21.86
CA LEU A 10 8.01 -20.14 20.59
C LEU A 10 6.93 -21.05 19.97
N ALA A 11 7.07 -22.37 20.12
CA ALA A 11 6.08 -23.35 19.67
C ALA A 11 4.79 -23.27 20.48
N GLU A 12 4.89 -23.06 21.79
CA GLU A 12 3.74 -22.89 22.69
C GLU A 12 2.96 -21.60 22.38
N VAL A 13 3.66 -20.47 22.20
CA VAL A 13 3.05 -19.19 21.77
C VAL A 13 2.37 -19.34 20.41
N LYS A 14 3.02 -20.00 19.44
CA LYS A 14 2.41 -20.29 18.13
C LYS A 14 1.20 -21.22 18.24
N ALA A 15 1.22 -22.18 19.18
CA ALA A 15 0.12 -23.09 19.41
C ALA A 15 -1.08 -22.36 20.02
N HIS A 16 -0.85 -21.45 20.97
CA HIS A 16 -1.89 -20.58 21.54
C HIS A 16 -2.49 -19.63 20.50
N HIS A 17 -1.66 -19.03 19.63
CA HIS A 17 -2.15 -18.16 18.56
C HIS A 17 -3.00 -18.92 17.51
N LYS A 18 -2.83 -20.24 17.38
CA LYS A 18 -3.68 -21.09 16.53
C LYS A 18 -4.95 -21.56 17.26
N ASP A 19 -4.86 -21.75 18.56
CA ASP A 19 -5.92 -22.29 19.40
C ASP A 19 -5.94 -21.57 20.75
N PRO A 20 -6.89 -20.63 20.95
CA PRO A 20 -6.97 -19.81 22.17
C PRO A 20 -7.18 -20.61 23.45
N SER A 21 -7.54 -21.89 23.36
CA SER A 21 -7.75 -22.77 24.52
C SER A 21 -6.45 -23.22 25.20
N LYS A 22 -5.30 -23.07 24.53
CA LYS A 22 -3.98 -23.48 25.05
C LYS A 22 -3.43 -22.46 26.06
N PRO A 23 -2.53 -22.86 26.96
CA PRO A 23 -1.92 -21.92 27.91
C PRO A 23 -1.08 -20.85 27.17
N TYR A 24 -1.21 -19.60 27.63
CA TYR A 24 -0.35 -18.49 27.23
C TYR A 24 0.50 -18.07 28.44
N PRO A 25 1.81 -17.82 28.27
CA PRO A 25 2.63 -17.28 29.35
C PRO A 25 2.03 -15.96 29.85
N LYS A 26 1.84 -15.81 31.15
CA LYS A 26 1.26 -14.59 31.75
C LYS A 26 2.08 -13.35 31.36
N GLU A 27 1.42 -12.20 31.18
CA GLU A 27 2.09 -10.97 30.72
C GLU A 27 3.19 -10.45 31.66
N ASP A 28 3.11 -10.76 32.96
CA ASP A 28 4.15 -10.45 33.95
C ASP A 28 5.42 -11.31 33.83
N ASN A 29 5.49 -12.25 32.88
CA ASN A 29 6.62 -13.15 32.74
C ASN A 29 7.76 -12.49 31.91
N PRO A 30 8.94 -12.22 32.52
CA PRO A 30 10.07 -11.60 31.81
C PRO A 30 10.60 -12.46 30.65
N LEU A 31 10.28 -13.75 30.62
CA LEU A 31 10.72 -14.68 29.58
C LEU A 31 10.27 -14.27 28.17
N LEU A 32 9.10 -13.64 28.02
CA LEU A 32 8.64 -13.17 26.70
C LEU A 32 9.48 -11.98 26.20
N VAL A 33 9.88 -11.09 27.10
CA VAL A 33 10.72 -9.93 26.79
C VAL A 33 12.11 -10.39 26.40
N GLU A 34 12.72 -11.28 27.19
CA GLU A 34 14.04 -11.84 26.89
C GLU A 34 14.03 -12.64 25.60
N LEU A 35 13.01 -13.48 25.38
CA LEU A 35 12.86 -14.25 24.13
C LEU A 35 12.75 -13.32 22.92
N ALA A 36 12.00 -12.22 23.01
CA ALA A 36 11.92 -11.23 21.94
C ALA A 36 13.29 -10.60 21.63
N THR A 37 14.08 -10.27 22.66
CA THR A 37 15.44 -9.74 22.49
C THR A 37 16.38 -10.75 21.83
N TYR A 38 16.33 -12.03 22.23
CA TYR A 38 17.14 -13.07 21.60
C TYR A 38 16.74 -13.33 20.14
N LEU A 39 15.44 -13.32 19.83
CA LEU A 39 14.96 -13.44 18.45
C LEU A 39 15.44 -12.28 17.58
N GLU A 40 15.48 -11.07 18.13
CA GLU A 40 16.06 -9.90 17.46
C GLU A 40 17.55 -10.11 17.16
N TRP A 41 18.32 -10.63 18.12
CA TRP A 41 19.75 -10.93 17.92
C TRP A 41 20.01 -12.04 16.90
N CYS A 42 19.12 -13.03 16.82
CA CYS A 42 19.19 -14.10 15.83
C CYS A 42 18.69 -13.68 14.43
N GLY A 43 18.24 -12.43 14.26
CA GLY A 43 17.65 -11.95 13.01
C GLY A 43 16.26 -12.52 12.71
N LEU A 44 15.66 -13.24 13.65
CA LEU A 44 14.31 -13.81 13.58
C LEU A 44 13.27 -12.77 14.02
N TYR A 45 13.33 -11.58 13.44
CA TYR A 45 12.43 -10.48 13.75
C TYR A 45 11.72 -9.99 12.47
N GLN A 46 10.47 -9.52 12.64
CA GLN A 46 9.66 -9.02 11.54
C GLN A 46 9.40 -7.51 11.74
N PRO A 47 10.23 -6.62 11.18
CA PRO A 47 10.08 -5.18 11.37
C PRO A 47 8.73 -4.64 10.91
N LEU A 48 8.26 -5.16 9.79
CA LEU A 48 7.06 -4.65 9.12
C LEU A 48 5.77 -4.99 9.85
N SER A 49 5.80 -5.95 10.78
CA SER A 49 4.65 -6.31 11.62
C SER A 49 4.70 -5.71 13.03
N LYS A 50 5.83 -5.11 13.42
CA LYS A 50 6.03 -4.52 14.75
C LYS A 50 5.38 -3.13 14.83
N ILE A 51 4.61 -2.91 15.89
CA ILE A 51 4.09 -1.60 16.26
C ILE A 51 5.14 -0.95 17.17
N TYR A 52 5.78 0.10 16.68
CA TYR A 52 6.84 0.84 17.37
C TYR A 52 6.30 2.02 18.17
N VAL A 53 5.25 2.67 17.66
CA VAL A 53 4.67 3.86 18.28
C VAL A 53 3.16 3.67 18.37
N THR A 54 2.61 3.79 19.58
CA THR A 54 1.17 3.87 19.80
C THR A 54 0.79 5.33 19.99
N THR A 55 -0.03 5.86 19.08
CA THR A 55 -0.54 7.23 19.15
C THR A 55 -2.05 7.24 19.33
N ARG A 56 -2.59 8.35 19.83
CA ARG A 56 -4.03 8.58 19.85
C ARG A 56 -4.60 8.57 18.42
N PRO A 57 -5.85 8.14 18.23
CA PRO A 57 -6.46 8.15 16.90
C PRO A 57 -6.49 9.57 16.33
N ILE A 58 -5.98 9.73 15.12
CA ILE A 58 -5.98 10.99 14.38
C ILE A 58 -7.14 10.92 13.39
N GLY A 59 -8.08 11.87 13.48
CA GLY A 59 -9.21 11.96 12.55
C GLY A 59 -8.73 12.21 11.12
N ASN A 60 -9.37 11.58 10.14
CA ASN A 60 -9.11 11.75 8.70
C ASN A 60 -7.68 11.42 8.22
N LEU A 61 -6.88 10.74 9.05
CA LEU A 61 -5.54 10.28 8.67
C LEU A 61 -5.53 9.47 7.35
N PRO A 62 -6.47 8.53 7.10
CA PRO A 62 -6.46 7.75 5.86
C PRO A 62 -6.66 8.61 4.61
N LEU A 63 -7.48 9.66 4.73
CA LEU A 63 -7.75 10.60 3.64
C LEU A 63 -6.53 11.47 3.35
N PHE A 64 -5.87 12.00 4.38
CA PHE A 64 -4.61 12.73 4.23
C PHE A 64 -3.54 11.86 3.56
N MET A 65 -3.38 10.62 4.01
CA MET A 65 -2.42 9.68 3.43
C MET A 65 -2.74 9.37 1.97
N MET A 66 -4.02 9.23 1.61
CA MET A 66 -4.43 9.03 0.23
C MET A 66 -4.06 10.24 -0.67
N LEU A 67 -4.36 11.47 -0.22
CA LEU A 67 -3.97 12.68 -0.96
C LEU A 67 -2.43 12.78 -1.10
N PHE A 68 -1.71 12.48 -0.03
CA PHE A 68 -0.25 12.45 -0.03
C PHE A 68 0.27 11.41 -1.04
N THR A 69 -0.32 10.22 -1.10
CA THR A 69 0.07 9.18 -2.06
C THR A 69 -0.17 9.62 -3.51
N VAL A 70 -1.37 10.14 -3.83
CA VAL A 70 -1.72 10.54 -5.20
C VAL A 70 -0.85 11.69 -5.70
N THR A 71 -0.57 12.69 -4.86
CA THR A 71 0.27 13.84 -5.22
C THR A 71 1.71 13.45 -5.54
N HIS A 72 2.25 12.43 -4.88
CA HIS A 72 3.61 11.95 -5.12
C HIS A 72 3.66 10.91 -6.24
N LEU A 73 2.58 10.14 -6.47
CA LEU A 73 2.50 9.13 -7.52
C LEU A 73 2.79 9.71 -8.92
N ALA A 74 2.37 10.94 -9.19
CA ALA A 74 2.62 11.62 -10.46
C ALA A 74 4.11 11.80 -10.79
N LYS A 75 4.98 11.82 -9.77
CA LYS A 75 6.43 12.00 -9.90
C LYS A 75 7.18 10.70 -10.21
N PHE A 76 6.50 9.55 -10.10
CA PHE A 76 7.12 8.25 -10.31
C PHE A 76 6.81 7.65 -11.69
N THR A 77 7.74 6.86 -12.21
CA THR A 77 7.60 6.02 -13.40
C THR A 77 8.01 4.59 -13.07
N TYR A 78 7.23 3.63 -13.56
CA TYR A 78 7.57 2.22 -13.44
C TYR A 78 8.62 1.82 -14.49
N ILE A 79 9.72 1.22 -14.05
CA ILE A 79 10.80 0.75 -14.93
C ILE A 79 10.88 -0.77 -14.86
N SER A 80 10.45 -1.44 -15.93
CA SER A 80 10.38 -2.90 -16.00
C SER A 80 11.75 -3.59 -15.90
N SER A 81 12.84 -2.94 -16.27
CA SER A 81 14.18 -3.53 -16.20
C SER A 81 14.71 -3.69 -14.76
N GLN A 82 14.18 -2.90 -13.82
CA GLN A 82 14.56 -2.94 -12.41
C GLN A 82 13.44 -3.49 -11.52
N GLY A 83 12.27 -3.81 -12.11
CA GLY A 83 11.10 -4.29 -11.37
C GLY A 83 10.58 -3.30 -10.32
N GLY A 84 10.85 -2.00 -10.52
CA GLY A 84 10.73 -0.99 -9.48
C GLY A 84 10.11 0.31 -9.95
N LEU A 85 9.58 1.05 -8.98
CA LEU A 85 9.04 2.39 -9.18
C LEU A 85 10.16 3.41 -8.89
N LEU A 86 10.54 4.19 -9.91
CA LEU A 86 11.63 5.16 -9.82
C LEU A 86 11.13 6.58 -10.09
N SER A 87 11.88 7.58 -9.63
CA SER A 87 11.54 8.97 -9.92
C SER A 87 11.71 9.29 -11.41
N LYS A 88 10.78 10.11 -11.95
CA LYS A 88 10.83 10.63 -13.32
C LYS A 88 12.01 11.55 -13.57
N LYS A 89 12.44 12.31 -12.56
CA LYS A 89 13.59 13.21 -12.66
C LYS A 89 14.76 12.59 -11.91
N GLY A 90 15.90 12.44 -12.57
CA GLY A 90 17.12 11.89 -11.98
C GLY A 90 17.73 12.73 -10.84
N VAL A 91 17.14 13.88 -10.49
CA VAL A 91 17.57 14.76 -9.39
C VAL A 91 16.67 14.62 -8.16
N ASP A 92 15.50 14.00 -8.28
CA ASP A 92 14.59 13.82 -7.16
C ASP A 92 15.05 12.61 -6.32
N SER A 93 15.37 12.86 -5.05
CA SER A 93 15.98 11.89 -4.12
C SER A 93 15.02 10.84 -3.56
N ILE A 94 13.81 10.73 -4.08
CA ILE A 94 12.76 9.86 -3.52
C ILE A 94 12.59 8.64 -4.43
N ASP A 95 12.98 7.48 -3.91
CA ASP A 95 12.73 6.18 -4.54
C ASP A 95 11.32 5.67 -4.22
N GLY A 96 10.74 4.90 -5.15
CA GLY A 96 9.38 4.39 -4.97
C GLY A 96 9.27 3.31 -3.89
N LEU A 97 10.31 2.49 -3.69
CA LEU A 97 10.32 1.45 -2.66
C LEU A 97 10.23 2.02 -1.24
N PRO A 98 11.11 2.93 -0.77
CA PRO A 98 10.99 3.52 0.56
C PRO A 98 9.71 4.36 0.70
N PHE A 99 9.20 4.95 -0.37
CA PHE A 99 7.92 5.65 -0.34
C PHE A 99 6.74 4.73 -0.03
N VAL A 100 6.64 3.59 -0.72
CA VAL A 100 5.57 2.60 -0.51
C VAL A 100 5.72 1.95 0.87
N LEU A 101 6.93 1.48 1.20
CA LEU A 101 7.19 0.85 2.50
C LEU A 101 6.97 1.82 3.66
N GLY A 102 7.41 3.07 3.55
CA GLY A 102 7.20 4.10 4.57
C GLY A 102 5.73 4.43 4.78
N SER A 103 4.96 4.55 3.69
CA SER A 103 3.51 4.78 3.78
C SER A 103 2.79 3.60 4.44
N PHE A 104 3.20 2.37 4.10
CA PHE A 104 2.64 1.15 4.69
C PHE A 104 2.98 1.03 6.17
N THR A 105 4.25 1.19 6.55
CA THR A 105 4.69 1.06 7.95
C THR A 105 4.10 2.16 8.82
N PHE A 106 3.96 3.38 8.29
CA PHE A 106 3.29 4.48 8.97
C PHE A 106 1.82 4.17 9.26
N LEU A 107 1.05 3.75 8.26
CA LEU A 107 -0.36 3.37 8.44
C LEU A 107 -0.52 2.17 9.40
N LYS A 108 0.44 1.24 9.41
CA LYS A 108 0.49 0.10 10.33
C LYS A 108 0.70 0.47 11.80
N GLN A 109 1.24 1.65 12.10
CA GLN A 109 1.36 2.12 13.48
C GLN A 109 -0.01 2.47 14.09
N PHE A 110 -1.01 2.75 13.25
CA PHE A 110 -2.36 3.09 13.69
C PHE A 110 -3.28 1.87 13.69
N HIS A 111 -4.52 2.08 14.16
CA HIS A 111 -5.55 1.05 14.12
C HIS A 111 -5.76 0.50 12.70
N GLN A 112 -6.01 -0.80 12.57
CA GLN A 112 -6.11 -1.50 11.28
C GLN A 112 -7.17 -0.89 10.35
N ASP A 113 -8.22 -0.29 10.91
CA ASP A 113 -9.26 0.40 10.15
C ASP A 113 -8.72 1.53 9.25
N ASN A 114 -7.64 2.20 9.67
CA ASN A 114 -7.05 3.28 8.88
C ASN A 114 -6.47 2.76 7.57
N LEU A 115 -5.83 1.59 7.59
CA LEU A 115 -5.28 0.95 6.40
C LEU A 115 -6.43 0.55 5.45
N THR A 116 -7.49 -0.05 6.00
CA THR A 116 -8.68 -0.45 5.22
C THR A 116 -9.34 0.76 4.55
N GLN A 117 -9.54 1.86 5.29
CA GLN A 117 -10.12 3.09 4.75
C GLN A 117 -9.21 3.74 3.69
N PHE A 118 -7.90 3.76 3.93
CA PHE A 118 -6.92 4.27 2.96
C PHE A 118 -6.99 3.50 1.64
N LEU A 119 -7.02 2.16 1.69
CA LEU A 119 -7.17 1.32 0.51
C LEU A 119 -8.52 1.54 -0.20
N ALA A 120 -9.60 1.74 0.54
CA ALA A 120 -10.90 2.06 -0.02
C ALA A 120 -10.88 3.39 -0.81
N TYR A 121 -10.26 4.44 -0.25
CA TYR A 121 -10.11 5.73 -0.93
C TYR A 121 -9.22 5.66 -2.17
N LEU A 122 -8.09 4.92 -2.10
CA LEU A 122 -7.26 4.68 -3.28
C LEU A 122 -8.01 3.89 -4.37
N GLY A 123 -8.79 2.88 -3.99
CA GLY A 123 -9.61 2.13 -4.93
C GLY A 123 -10.67 3.00 -5.62
N GLN A 124 -11.32 3.90 -4.87
CA GLN A 124 -12.25 4.89 -5.43
C GLN A 124 -11.56 5.84 -6.41
N TYR A 125 -10.35 6.30 -6.08
CA TYR A 125 -9.55 7.14 -6.97
C TYR A 125 -9.14 6.41 -8.26
N VAL A 126 -8.67 5.17 -8.17
CA VAL A 126 -8.34 4.40 -9.38
C VAL A 126 -9.57 4.20 -10.26
N ARG A 127 -10.72 3.91 -9.65
CA ARG A 127 -12.00 3.77 -10.38
C ARG A 127 -12.38 5.07 -11.08
N SER A 128 -12.27 6.23 -10.42
CA SER A 128 -12.60 7.51 -11.05
C SER A 128 -11.67 7.85 -12.22
N GLN A 129 -10.38 7.51 -12.13
CA GLN A 129 -9.42 7.67 -13.23
C GLN A 129 -9.73 6.76 -14.42
N LEU A 130 -10.19 5.52 -14.18
CA LEU A 130 -10.61 4.60 -15.23
C LEU A 130 -11.89 5.08 -15.93
N ASP A 131 -12.86 5.56 -15.15
CA ASP A 131 -14.11 6.12 -15.69
C ASP A 131 -13.84 7.39 -16.53
N GLU A 132 -12.95 8.28 -16.06
CA GLU A 132 -12.51 9.46 -16.82
C GLU A 132 -11.83 9.07 -18.14
N GLY A 133 -10.91 8.11 -18.10
CA GLY A 133 -10.24 7.59 -19.29
C GLY A 133 -11.22 7.00 -20.30
N SER A 134 -12.22 6.26 -19.82
CA SER A 134 -13.30 5.69 -20.63
C SER A 134 -14.17 6.75 -21.31
N ILE A 135 -14.64 7.76 -20.56
CA ILE A 135 -15.45 8.88 -21.07
C ILE A 135 -14.68 9.69 -22.13
N ARG A 136 -13.35 9.86 -21.97
CA ARG A 136 -12.51 10.56 -22.94
C ARG A 136 -12.49 9.88 -24.31
N TRP A 137 -12.52 8.55 -24.36
CA TRP A 137 -12.59 7.79 -25.61
C TRP A 137 -13.98 7.89 -26.24
N TYR A 138 -15.05 7.79 -25.43
CA TYR A 138 -16.40 7.96 -25.96
C TYR A 138 -16.64 9.38 -26.48
N SER A 139 -16.20 10.41 -25.77
CA SER A 139 -16.35 11.81 -26.19
C SER A 139 -15.55 12.12 -27.47
N THR A 140 -14.30 11.66 -27.57
CA THR A 140 -13.50 11.85 -28.80
C THR A 140 -14.05 11.05 -29.98
N MET A 141 -14.56 9.84 -29.77
CA MET A 141 -15.21 9.03 -30.81
C MET A 141 -16.55 9.62 -31.26
N PHE A 142 -17.35 10.17 -30.34
CA PHE A 142 -18.58 10.89 -30.70
C PHE A 142 -18.27 12.17 -31.48
N LEU A 143 -17.26 12.94 -31.08
CA LEU A 143 -16.89 14.18 -31.80
C LEU A 143 -16.33 13.87 -33.20
N THR A 144 -15.50 12.85 -33.36
CA THR A 144 -14.98 12.46 -34.68
C THR A 144 -16.07 11.88 -35.58
N THR A 145 -16.98 11.06 -35.04
CA THR A 145 -18.11 10.53 -35.81
C THR A 145 -19.08 11.65 -36.23
N PHE A 146 -19.33 12.61 -35.34
CA PHE A 146 -20.17 13.77 -35.64
C PHE A 146 -19.52 14.72 -36.65
N LEU A 147 -18.21 14.96 -36.53
CA LEU A 147 -17.43 15.75 -37.50
C LEU A 147 -17.40 15.09 -38.88
N ILE A 148 -17.19 13.76 -38.95
CA ILE A 148 -17.24 12.98 -40.20
C ILE A 148 -18.65 13.03 -40.82
N SER A 149 -19.70 12.93 -40.00
CA SER A 149 -21.10 13.04 -40.46
C SER A 149 -21.48 14.47 -40.90
N SER A 150 -20.77 15.50 -40.44
CA SER A 150 -20.97 16.90 -40.83
C SER A 150 -20.09 17.36 -42.02
N GLY A 151 -19.18 16.50 -42.49
CA GLY A 151 -18.31 16.73 -43.64
C GLY A 151 -19.00 16.39 -44.97
N GLN A 152 -19.58 17.42 -45.59
CA GLN A 152 -19.88 17.60 -47.02
C GLN A 152 -19.50 16.44 -47.96
N HIS A 153 -20.50 15.80 -48.56
CA HIS A 153 -20.37 15.02 -49.80
C HIS A 153 -19.97 15.99 -50.93
N PRO A 154 -18.80 15.86 -51.59
CA PRO A 154 -18.52 16.67 -52.77
C PRO A 154 -19.50 16.23 -53.86
N SER A 155 -20.32 17.16 -54.34
CA SER A 155 -21.18 16.95 -55.50
C SER A 155 -20.30 16.73 -56.74
N PRO A 156 -20.54 15.69 -57.56
CA PRO A 156 -19.79 15.51 -58.79
C PRO A 156 -20.15 16.63 -59.78
N GLN A 157 -19.18 17.49 -60.10
CA GLN A 157 -19.30 18.43 -61.21
C GLN A 157 -19.23 17.63 -62.52
N VAL A 158 -20.40 17.46 -63.14
CA VAL A 158 -20.54 16.90 -64.49
C VAL A 158 -19.91 17.87 -65.48
N LYS A 159 -18.99 17.35 -66.30
CA LYS A 159 -18.35 18.07 -67.41
C LYS A 159 -19.17 17.92 -68.68
#